data_AF-A0A2N2XL62-F1
#
_entry.id   AF-A0A2N2XL62-F1
#
_cell.length_a   1.000
_cell.length_b   1.000
_cell.length_c   1.000
_cell.angle_alpha   90.00
_cell.angle_beta   90.00
_cell.angle_gamma   90.00
#
_symmetry.space_group_name_H-M   'P 1'
#
loop_
_entity.id
_entity.type
_entity.pdbx_description
1 polymer ?
#
loop_
_entity_poly.entity_id
_entity_poly.type
_entity_poly.pdbx_seq_one_letter_code
_entity_poly.pdbx_strand_id
1 'polypeptide(L)'
;VTTEDIKWNEEGKILNQSPDTYKIPTITDVPVDFRVSLLDNAPNQNTIRKSKAVGEPPLPLAISAWLAIKYALSAVNDHQIEPHLAIPATNEEIVLCVKGMGK
;
A
#
# COMPACT_ATOMS: atom_id res chain seq x y z
N VAL A 1 0.28 7.25 -0.42
CA VAL A 1 0.32 6.91 1.02
C VAL A 1 -0.05 5.45 1.24
N THR A 2 0.62 4.77 2.15
CA THR A 2 0.38 3.36 2.56
C THR A 2 -0.01 3.27 4.03
N THR A 3 -0.50 4.38 4.63
CA THR A 3 -0.46 4.62 6.09
C THR A 3 -1.81 4.47 6.79
N GLU A 4 -2.86 4.02 6.12
CA GLU A 4 -4.13 3.74 6.77
C GLU A 4 -3.94 2.65 7.83
N ASP A 5 -4.05 3.04 9.10
CA ASP A 5 -3.76 2.21 10.27
C ASP A 5 -4.86 2.39 11.31
N ILE A 6 -5.24 1.31 12.00
CA ILE A 6 -6.25 1.34 13.07
C ILE A 6 -5.55 1.05 14.38
N LYS A 7 -5.55 2.04 15.29
CA LYS A 7 -4.89 1.93 16.59
C LYS A 7 -5.89 1.55 17.67
N TRP A 8 -5.54 0.60 18.50
CA TRP A 8 -6.36 0.09 19.60
C TRP A 8 -5.65 0.32 20.94
N ASN A 9 -6.41 0.55 22.01
CA ASN A 9 -5.88 0.48 23.37
C ASN A 9 -5.99 -0.93 23.96
N GLU A 10 -5.43 -1.13 25.16
CA GLU A 10 -5.47 -2.42 25.87
C GLU A 10 -6.90 -2.90 26.22
N GLU A 11 -7.87 -1.98 26.25
CA GLU A 11 -9.29 -2.28 26.50
C GLU A 11 -10.07 -2.61 25.22
N GLY A 12 -9.43 -2.61 24.04
CA GLY A 12 -10.08 -2.88 22.75
C GLY A 12 -10.88 -1.70 22.17
N LYS A 13 -10.60 -0.46 22.58
CA LYS A 13 -11.18 0.75 22.00
C LYS A 13 -10.29 1.31 20.89
N ILE A 14 -10.91 1.76 19.80
CA ILE A 14 -10.23 2.45 18.70
C ILE A 14 -9.79 3.84 19.17
N LEU A 15 -8.51 4.15 18.96
CA LEU A 15 -7.88 5.40 19.38
C LEU A 15 -7.99 6.50 18.31
N ASN A 16 -8.12 6.13 17.04
CA ASN A 16 -8.09 7.06 15.91
C ASN A 16 -9.38 7.03 15.07
N GLN A 17 -10.50 7.41 15.69
CA GLN A 17 -11.85 7.31 15.09
C GLN A 17 -12.30 8.56 14.31
N SER A 18 -11.38 9.47 13.98
CA SER A 18 -11.71 10.75 13.37
C SER A 18 -10.82 11.06 12.15
N PRO A 19 -11.26 11.85 11.16
CA PRO A 19 -10.45 12.15 9.97
C PRO A 19 -9.12 12.87 10.26
N ASP A 20 -9.03 13.55 11.40
CA ASP A 20 -7.80 14.15 11.89
C ASP A 20 -6.81 13.12 12.45
N THR A 21 -7.25 11.91 12.83
CA THR A 21 -6.43 10.84 13.43
C THR A 21 -6.30 9.58 12.56
N TYR A 22 -7.27 9.28 11.70
CA TYR A 22 -7.22 8.24 10.66
C TYR A 22 -7.05 8.88 9.28
N LYS A 23 -5.94 8.58 8.60
CA LYS A 23 -5.52 9.27 7.38
C LYS A 23 -5.73 8.42 6.14
N ILE A 24 -6.80 8.74 5.42
CA ILE A 24 -7.03 8.24 4.05
C ILE A 24 -6.08 8.93 3.05
N PRO A 25 -5.82 8.32 1.88
CA PRO A 25 -5.12 8.96 0.78
C PRO A 25 -5.77 10.28 0.35
N THR A 26 -4.92 11.27 0.13
CA THR A 26 -5.26 12.61 -0.36
C THR A 26 -4.63 12.87 -1.73
N ILE A 27 -4.83 14.05 -2.32
CA ILE A 27 -4.31 14.39 -3.65
C ILE A 27 -2.78 14.30 -3.75
N THR A 28 -2.05 14.55 -2.65
CA THR A 28 -0.59 14.48 -2.63
C THR A 28 -0.06 13.05 -2.57
N ASP A 29 -0.93 12.07 -2.35
CA ASP A 29 -0.57 10.68 -2.10
C ASP A 29 -0.63 9.80 -3.36
N VAL A 30 -1.20 10.33 -4.44
CA VAL A 30 -1.29 9.70 -5.76
C VAL A 30 0.08 9.78 -6.46
N PRO A 31 0.52 8.73 -7.18
CA PRO A 31 1.75 8.79 -7.96
C PRO A 31 1.76 9.97 -8.93
N VAL A 32 2.91 10.67 -9.03
CA VAL A 32 3.07 11.82 -9.93
C VAL A 32 2.83 11.45 -11.40
N ASP A 33 3.27 10.25 -11.80
CA ASP A 33 2.95 9.64 -13.09
C ASP A 33 2.07 8.40 -12.82
N PHE A 34 0.79 8.50 -13.17
CA PHE A 34 -0.18 7.43 -12.95
C PHE A 34 -0.83 7.02 -14.27
N ARG A 35 -0.42 5.85 -14.78
CA ARG A 35 -0.84 5.34 -16.09
C ARG A 35 -1.78 4.14 -15.93
N VAL A 36 -2.86 4.14 -16.69
CA VAL A 36 -3.84 3.05 -16.73
C VAL A 36 -4.15 2.74 -18.19
N SER A 37 -4.12 1.45 -18.54
CA SER A 37 -4.51 0.95 -19.86
C SER A 37 -5.44 -0.25 -19.69
N LEU A 38 -6.46 -0.33 -20.52
CA LEU A 38 -7.31 -1.51 -20.62
C LEU A 38 -6.75 -2.44 -21.70
N LEU A 39 -6.85 -3.75 -21.49
CA LEU A 39 -6.42 -4.72 -22.48
C LEU A 39 -7.40 -4.74 -23.68
N ASP A 40 -6.88 -4.39 -24.86
CA ASP A 40 -7.65 -4.41 -26.10
C ASP A 40 -8.01 -5.84 -26.53
N ASN A 41 -9.12 -5.96 -27.27
CA ASN A 41 -9.57 -7.22 -27.87
C ASN A 41 -9.70 -8.40 -26.90
N ALA A 42 -10.09 -8.14 -25.64
CA ALA A 42 -10.23 -9.16 -24.60
C ALA A 42 -11.70 -9.40 -24.14
N PRO A 43 -12.62 -9.80 -25.05
CA PRO A 43 -14.04 -9.98 -24.73
C PRO A 43 -14.27 -11.15 -23.75
N ASN A 44 -15.20 -10.98 -22.82
CA ASN A 44 -15.66 -12.06 -21.95
C ASN A 44 -17.00 -12.64 -22.45
N GLN A 45 -17.00 -13.75 -23.18
CA GLN A 45 -18.22 -14.22 -23.86
C GLN A 45 -19.40 -14.57 -22.93
N ASN A 46 -19.13 -14.83 -21.64
CA ASN A 46 -20.11 -15.32 -20.69
C ASN A 46 -20.80 -14.22 -19.87
N THR A 47 -20.58 -12.95 -20.20
CA THR A 47 -21.12 -11.81 -19.43
C THR A 47 -21.89 -10.83 -20.30
N ILE A 48 -22.73 -10.02 -19.64
CA ILE A 48 -23.50 -8.99 -20.33
C ILE A 48 -22.57 -8.05 -21.08
N ARG A 49 -22.84 -7.90 -22.39
CA ARG A 49 -22.04 -7.08 -23.32
C ARG A 49 -20.54 -7.41 -23.29
N LYS A 50 -20.19 -8.65 -22.95
CA LYS A 50 -18.81 -9.14 -22.89
C LYS A 50 -17.91 -8.40 -21.89
N SER A 51 -18.50 -7.85 -20.83
CA SER A 51 -17.85 -7.05 -19.78
C SER A 51 -17.10 -7.87 -18.73
N LYS A 52 -16.33 -7.21 -17.85
CA LYS A 52 -15.67 -7.81 -16.69
C LYS A 52 -15.92 -6.95 -15.46
N ALA A 53 -16.03 -7.58 -14.30
CA ALA A 53 -16.07 -6.86 -13.03
C ALA A 53 -14.68 -6.26 -12.75
N VAL A 54 -14.65 -4.98 -12.35
CA VAL A 54 -13.40 -4.23 -12.14
C VAL A 54 -13.39 -3.45 -10.82
N GLY A 55 -14.38 -3.64 -9.94
CA GLY A 55 -14.46 -2.90 -8.66
C GLY A 55 -13.32 -3.28 -7.71
N GLU A 56 -13.28 -4.54 -7.30
CA GLU A 56 -12.29 -5.07 -6.35
C GLU A 56 -10.94 -5.47 -6.99
N PRO A 57 -10.88 -6.05 -8.21
CA PRO A 57 -9.63 -6.59 -8.76
C PRO A 57 -8.43 -5.62 -8.83
N PRO A 58 -8.61 -4.30 -9.05
CA PRO A 58 -7.50 -3.35 -9.03
C PRO A 58 -6.94 -3.05 -7.63
N LEU A 59 -7.71 -3.26 -6.55
CA LEU A 59 -7.30 -2.88 -5.19
C LEU A 59 -5.98 -3.56 -4.75
N PRO A 60 -5.78 -4.89 -4.95
CA PRO A 60 -4.51 -5.54 -4.63
C PRO A 60 -3.29 -5.01 -5.42
N LEU A 61 -3.49 -4.35 -6.57
CA LEU A 61 -2.37 -3.78 -7.34
C LEU A 61 -1.63 -2.69 -6.56
N ALA A 62 -2.27 -2.05 -5.57
CA ALA A 62 -1.65 -1.07 -4.70
C ALA A 62 -0.51 -1.64 -3.83
N ILE A 63 -0.44 -2.97 -3.64
CA ILE A 63 0.68 -3.65 -2.96
C ILE A 63 2.02 -3.37 -3.67
N SER A 64 2.00 -3.06 -4.97
CA SER A 64 3.19 -2.63 -5.71
C SER A 64 3.91 -1.43 -5.06
N ALA A 65 3.17 -0.48 -4.49
CA ALA A 65 3.76 0.66 -3.77
C ALA A 65 4.45 0.22 -2.47
N TRP A 66 3.83 -0.69 -1.72
CA TRP A 66 4.45 -1.26 -0.51
C TRP A 66 5.71 -2.06 -0.84
N LEU A 67 5.69 -2.86 -1.90
CA LEU A 67 6.86 -3.61 -2.38
C LEU A 67 7.98 -2.67 -2.84
N ALA A 68 7.66 -1.55 -3.49
CA ALA A 68 8.65 -0.55 -3.88
C ALA A 68 9.33 0.10 -2.66
N ILE A 69 8.57 0.39 -1.59
CA ILE A 69 9.14 0.87 -0.31
C ILE A 69 10.05 -0.19 0.31
N LYS A 70 9.60 -1.45 0.35
CA LYS A 70 10.38 -2.58 0.87
C LYS A 70 11.71 -2.74 0.09
N TYR A 71 11.65 -2.66 -1.23
CA TYR A 71 12.84 -2.72 -2.08
C TYR A 71 13.80 -1.54 -1.79
N ALA A 72 13.28 -0.32 -1.64
CA ALA A 72 14.09 0.85 -1.28
C ALA A 72 14.75 0.70 0.10
N LEU A 73 14.07 0.10 1.08
CA LEU A 73 14.66 -0.18 2.39
C LEU A 73 15.80 -1.21 2.30
N SER A 74 15.64 -2.25 1.49
CA SER A 74 16.68 -3.27 1.26
C SER A 74 17.96 -2.65 0.68
N ALA A 75 17.85 -1.58 -0.10
CA ALA A 75 18.99 -0.86 -0.67
C ALA A 75 19.92 -0.22 0.40
N VAL A 76 19.43 -0.01 1.63
CA VAL A 76 20.25 0.51 2.74
C VAL A 76 21.42 -0.44 3.09
N ASN A 77 21.24 -1.75 2.85
CA ASN A 77 22.24 -2.79 3.07
C ASN A 77 22.65 -3.47 1.75
N ASP A 78 22.77 -2.71 0.66
CA ASP A 78 23.18 -3.20 -0.66
C ASP A 78 22.37 -4.41 -1.15
N HIS A 79 21.08 -4.47 -0.79
CA HIS A 79 20.17 -5.58 -1.07
C HIS A 79 20.58 -6.96 -0.51
N GLN A 80 21.47 -6.98 0.48
CA GLN A 80 21.93 -8.23 1.11
C GLN A 80 20.97 -8.74 2.19
N ILE A 81 20.14 -7.84 2.73
CA ILE A 81 19.20 -8.13 3.81
C ILE A 81 17.78 -7.83 3.33
N GLU A 82 16.88 -8.79 3.55
CA GLU A 82 15.45 -8.59 3.35
C GLU A 82 14.87 -7.80 4.53
N PRO A 83 14.36 -6.59 4.32
CA PRO A 83 13.85 -5.75 5.40
C PRO A 83 12.55 -6.33 5.97
N HIS A 84 12.46 -6.35 7.30
CA HIS A 84 11.22 -6.65 8.00
C HIS A 84 10.36 -5.39 8.10
N LEU A 85 9.54 -5.15 7.08
CA LEU A 85 8.58 -4.04 7.03
C LEU A 85 7.18 -4.57 7.37
N ALA A 86 6.50 -3.95 8.33
CA ALA A 86 5.12 -4.29 8.64
C ALA A 86 4.13 -3.69 7.60
N ILE A 87 2.88 -4.16 7.64
CA ILE A 87 1.75 -3.56 6.93
C ILE A 87 0.83 -2.97 8.00
N PRO A 88 0.38 -1.71 7.88
CA PRO A 88 0.71 -0.72 6.84
C PRO A 88 2.15 -0.20 6.92
N ALA A 89 2.74 0.17 5.78
CA ALA A 89 4.04 0.85 5.75
C ALA A 89 3.85 2.33 6.14
N THR A 90 3.69 2.57 7.44
CA THR A 90 3.62 3.91 8.00
C THR A 90 5.01 4.55 8.04
N ASN A 91 5.08 5.87 8.21
CA ASN A 91 6.36 6.56 8.40
C ASN A 91 7.11 6.03 9.63
N GLU A 92 6.38 5.66 10.68
CA GLU A 92 6.93 5.06 11.90
C GLU A 92 7.58 3.71 11.60
N GLU A 93 6.86 2.80 10.92
CA GLU A 93 7.37 1.49 10.51
C GLU A 93 8.59 1.57 9.61
N ILE A 94 8.61 2.52 8.67
CA ILE A 94 9.77 2.78 7.81
C ILE A 94 10.99 3.17 8.65
N VAL A 95 10.83 4.09 9.60
CA VAL A 95 11.92 4.53 10.47
C VAL A 95 12.39 3.42 11.41
N LEU A 96 11.47 2.65 11.99
CA LEU A 96 11.79 1.51 12.86
C LEU A 96 12.53 0.42 12.08
N CYS A 97 12.10 0.13 10.85
CA CYS A 97 12.75 -0.84 9.97
C CYS A 97 14.21 -0.43 9.71
N VAL A 98 14.46 0.82 9.28
CA VAL A 98 15.83 1.32 9.06
C VAL A 98 16.68 1.27 10.33
N LYS A 99 16.12 1.62 11.49
CA LYS A 99 16.84 1.54 12.78
C LYS A 99 17.20 0.11 13.16
N GLY A 100 16.29 -0.84 12.94
CA GLY A 100 16.54 -2.27 13.19
C GLY A 100 17.53 -2.90 12.21
N MET A 101 17.74 -2.27 11.05
CA MET A 101 18.69 -2.67 10.02
C MET A 101 20.10 -2.08 10.19
N GLY A 102 20.35 -1.36 11.28
CA GLY A 102 21.65 -0.74 11.57
C GLY A 102 22.83 -1.73 11.50
N LYS A 103 23.94 -1.22 10.93
CA LYS A 103 25.26 -1.88 10.79
C LYS A 103 25.72 -2.65 12.02
#